data_AF-A0A9W5UUV0-F1
#
_entry.id   AF-A0A9W5UUV0-F1
#
_cell.length_a   1.000
_cell.length_b   1.000
_cell.length_c   1.000
_cell.angle_alpha   90.00
_cell.angle_beta   90.00
_cell.angle_gamma   90.00
#
_symmetry.space_group_name_H-M   'P 1'
#
loop_
_entity.id
_entity.type
_entity.pdbx_description
1 polymer ?
#
loop_
_entity_poly.entity_id
_entity_poly.type
_entity_poly.pdbx_seq_one_letter_code
_entity_poly.pdbx_strand_id
1 'polypeptide(L)'
;MVAAGEGLLAPTVTRRLIDEFARRPEPARPLPRRLEAVTEREREVLTLIARGLSNTELAMHLNLSPTTVKTHVGRLLTKLAVRDRAQLVIVAYETGLVQPGGPR
;
A
#
# COMPACT_ATOMS: atom_id res chain seq x y z
N MET A 1 33.47 -0.10 -14.69
CA MET A 1 32.89 -1.35 -14.17
C MET A 1 31.47 -1.03 -13.70
N VAL A 2 30.51 -1.64 -14.38
CA VAL A 2 29.08 -1.46 -14.20
C VAL A 2 28.64 -2.43 -13.11
N ALA A 3 28.07 -1.94 -12.01
CA ALA A 3 27.34 -2.76 -11.07
C ALA A 3 25.85 -2.64 -11.42
N ALA A 4 25.39 -3.55 -12.28
CA ALA A 4 23.99 -3.68 -12.65
C ALA A 4 23.19 -4.14 -11.42
N GLY A 5 22.27 -3.30 -10.97
CA GLY A 5 21.28 -3.62 -9.97
C GLY A 5 20.33 -4.69 -10.52
N GLU A 6 20.61 -5.94 -10.21
CA GLU A 6 19.65 -7.03 -10.34
C GLU A 6 18.51 -6.82 -9.35
N GLY A 7 17.39 -6.36 -9.88
CA GLY A 7 16.12 -6.22 -9.18
C GLY A 7 14.95 -6.06 -10.15
N LEU A 8 15.06 -6.66 -11.34
CA LEU A 8 13.97 -6.77 -12.31
C LEU A 8 12.94 -7.79 -11.81
N LEU A 9 12.17 -7.44 -10.79
CA LEU A 9 10.88 -8.07 -10.55
C LEU A 9 9.88 -7.46 -11.53
N ALA A 10 9.69 -8.17 -12.64
CA ALA A 10 8.84 -7.78 -13.73
C ALA A 10 7.41 -7.42 -13.26
N PRO A 11 6.77 -6.37 -13.82
CA PRO A 11 5.39 -5.94 -13.53
C PRO A 11 4.31 -7.03 -13.64
N THR A 12 4.65 -8.18 -14.23
CA THR A 12 3.77 -9.32 -14.47
C THR A 12 3.49 -10.14 -13.21
N VAL A 13 4.40 -10.16 -12.23
CA VAL A 13 4.21 -10.92 -10.98
C VAL A 13 3.16 -10.26 -10.08
N THR A 14 3.11 -8.92 -10.08
CA THR A 14 2.16 -8.14 -9.29
C THR A 14 0.70 -8.42 -9.68
N ARG A 15 0.42 -8.58 -10.98
CA ARG A 15 -0.93 -8.85 -11.49
C ARG A 15 -1.46 -10.23 -11.10
N ARG A 16 -0.62 -11.28 -11.18
CA ARG A 16 -1.04 -12.65 -10.80
C ARG A 16 -1.29 -12.77 -9.30
N LEU A 17 -0.50 -12.08 -8.47
CA LEU A 17 -0.69 -12.10 -7.02
C LEU A 17 -1.95 -11.35 -6.58
N ILE A 18 -2.34 -10.27 -7.28
CA ILE A 18 -3.62 -9.58 -7.05
C ILE A 18 -4.81 -10.49 -7.41
N ASP A 19 -4.76 -11.17 -8.57
CA ASP A 19 -5.83 -12.09 -9.01
C ASP A 19 -5.98 -13.34 -8.11
N GLU A 20 -4.92 -13.74 -7.41
CA GLU A 20 -4.95 -14.89 -6.50
C GLU A 20 -5.43 -14.50 -5.09
N PHE A 21 -5.10 -13.28 -4.63
CA PHE A 21 -5.63 -12.74 -3.37
C PHE A 21 -7.10 -12.32 -3.45
N ALA A 22 -7.58 -11.84 -4.61
CA ALA A 22 -8.99 -11.52 -4.83
C ALA A 22 -9.93 -12.73 -4.71
N ARG A 23 -9.41 -13.96 -4.74
CA ARG A 23 -10.20 -15.21 -4.60
C ARG A 23 -10.51 -15.61 -3.17
N ARG A 24 -10.02 -14.88 -2.16
CA ARG A 24 -10.41 -15.11 -0.76
C ARG A 24 -11.47 -14.09 -0.34
N PRO A 25 -12.76 -14.44 -0.35
CA PRO A 25 -13.80 -13.57 0.18
C PRO A 25 -13.66 -13.51 1.70
N GLU A 26 -13.14 -12.41 2.23
CA GLU A 26 -13.44 -12.01 3.59
C GLU A 26 -14.75 -11.21 3.59
N PRO A 27 -15.60 -11.37 4.62
CA PRO A 27 -16.85 -10.65 4.70
C PRO A 27 -16.57 -9.15 4.71
N ALA A 28 -17.00 -8.48 3.63
CA ALA A 28 -16.88 -7.05 3.44
C ALA A 28 -17.63 -6.31 4.55
N ARG A 29 -16.92 -5.86 5.58
CA ARG A 29 -17.47 -4.98 6.62
C ARG A 29 -17.78 -3.61 5.98
N PRO A 30 -18.96 -3.01 6.21
CA PRO A 30 -19.42 -1.81 5.49
C PRO A 30 -18.36 -0.68 5.49
N LEU A 31 -18.08 -0.17 4.30
CA LEU A 31 -16.89 0.63 3.95
C LEU A 31 -16.95 2.18 4.00
N PRO A 32 -18.00 2.92 4.42
CA PRO A 32 -17.96 4.37 4.19
C PRO A 32 -17.06 5.21 5.12
N ARG A 33 -16.61 4.71 6.28
CA ARG A 33 -15.96 5.55 7.32
C ARG A 33 -14.51 5.23 7.65
N ARG A 34 -13.80 4.45 6.82
CA ARG A 34 -12.43 4.00 7.18
C ARG A 34 -11.39 5.13 7.15
N LEU A 35 -11.56 6.17 6.32
CA LEU A 35 -10.57 7.25 6.18
C LEU A 35 -10.76 8.45 7.12
N GLU A 36 -11.86 8.52 7.89
CA GLU A 36 -12.12 9.64 8.82
C GLU A 36 -11.06 9.71 9.93
N ALA A 37 -10.54 8.56 10.36
CA ALA A 37 -9.50 8.45 11.40
C ALA A 37 -8.05 8.52 10.87
N VAL A 38 -7.87 8.63 9.54
CA VAL A 38 -6.57 8.66 8.88
C VAL A 38 -6.17 10.11 8.64
N THR A 39 -5.03 10.51 9.21
CA THR A 39 -4.47 11.85 9.03
C THR A 39 -3.94 12.04 7.62
N GLU A 40 -3.70 13.28 7.20
CA GLU A 40 -3.21 13.59 5.85
C GLU A 40 -1.87 12.90 5.54
N ARG A 41 -0.93 12.91 6.51
CA ARG A 41 0.35 12.21 6.37
C ARG A 41 0.18 10.70 6.24
N GLU A 42 -0.81 10.12 6.92
CA GLU A 42 -1.12 8.70 6.79
C GLU A 42 -1.80 8.37 5.45
N ARG A 43 -2.61 9.29 4.89
CA ARG A 43 -3.17 9.14 3.54
C ARG A 43 -2.10 9.18 2.46
N GLU A 44 -1.09 10.03 2.62
CA GLU A 44 0.07 10.07 1.72
C GLU A 44 0.82 8.73 1.75
N VAL A 45 1.12 8.21 2.95
CA VAL A 45 1.74 6.88 3.11
C VAL A 45 0.87 5.79 2.50
N LEU A 46 -0.44 5.80 2.75
CA LEU A 46 -1.38 4.83 2.19
C LEU A 46 -1.45 4.88 0.66
N THR A 47 -1.40 6.08 0.08
CA THR A 47 -1.35 6.31 -1.37
C THR A 47 -0.10 5.70 -1.99
N LEU A 48 1.07 5.94 -1.39
CA LEU A 48 2.33 5.37 -1.85
C LEU A 48 2.35 3.83 -1.69
N ILE A 49 1.75 3.30 -0.64
CA ILE A 49 1.56 1.85 -0.47
C ILE A 49 0.72 1.27 -1.60
N ALA A 50 -0.41 1.91 -1.92
CA ALA A 50 -1.34 1.52 -2.97
C ALA A 50 -0.74 1.63 -4.38
N ARG A 51 0.22 2.55 -4.57
CA ARG A 51 1.06 2.65 -5.78
C ARG A 51 2.14 1.56 -5.88
N GLY A 52 2.33 0.75 -4.84
CA GLY A 52 3.21 -0.42 -4.84
C GLY A 52 4.60 -0.20 -4.21
N LEU A 53 4.88 0.96 -3.61
CA LEU A 53 6.22 1.26 -3.07
C LEU A 53 6.56 0.40 -1.85
N SER A 54 7.70 -0.29 -1.87
CA SER A 54 8.26 -0.99 -0.71
C SER A 54 8.57 -0.03 0.44
N ASN A 55 8.84 -0.56 1.64
CA ASN A 55 9.18 0.28 2.80
C ASN A 55 10.48 1.08 2.59
N THR A 56 11.42 0.54 1.81
CA THR A 56 12.66 1.24 1.46
C THR A 56 12.38 2.38 0.48
N GLU A 57 11.54 2.16 -0.54
CA GLU A 57 11.15 3.21 -1.49
C GLU A 57 10.31 4.31 -0.81
N LEU A 58 9.39 3.93 0.07
CA LEU A 58 8.67 4.86 0.95
C LEU A 58 9.63 5.69 1.80
N ALA A 59 10.63 5.05 2.41
CA ALA A 59 11.62 5.73 3.25
C ALA A 59 12.40 6.79 2.45
N MET A 60 12.83 6.45 1.24
CA MET A 60 13.48 7.40 0.33
C MET A 60 12.54 8.52 -0.10
N HIS A 61 11.30 8.20 -0.50
CA HIS A 61 10.34 9.19 -0.99
C HIS A 61 9.92 10.18 0.11
N LEU A 62 9.81 9.70 1.36
CA LEU A 62 9.36 10.49 2.49
C LEU A 62 10.52 11.12 3.30
N ASN A 63 11.77 10.88 2.90
CA ASN A 63 12.99 11.23 3.64
C ASN A 63 12.94 10.77 5.12
N LEU A 64 12.56 9.51 5.34
CA LEU A 64 12.42 8.88 6.65
C LEU A 64 13.32 7.64 6.77
N SER A 65 13.55 7.16 7.99
CA SER A 65 14.19 5.86 8.19
C SER A 65 13.26 4.69 7.82
N PRO A 66 13.78 3.55 7.34
CA PRO A 66 12.97 2.35 7.09
C PRO A 66 12.19 1.86 8.32
N THR A 67 12.77 2.03 9.52
CA THR A 67 12.11 1.70 10.79
C THR A 67 10.91 2.61 11.05
N THR A 68 11.05 3.91 10.79
CA THR A 68 9.95 4.88 10.91
C THR A 68 8.80 4.53 9.97
N VAL A 69 9.11 4.14 8.72
CA VAL A 69 8.10 3.69 7.75
C VAL A 69 7.37 2.45 8.25
N LYS A 70 8.07 1.44 8.77
CA LYS A 70 7.43 0.24 9.36
C LYS A 70 6.44 0.62 10.47
N THR A 71 6.79 1.60 11.31
CA THR A 71 5.90 2.10 12.36
C THR A 71 4.66 2.79 11.77
N HIS A 72 4.80 3.61 10.72
CA HIS A 72 3.65 4.21 10.03
C HIS A 72 2.73 3.16 9.41
N VAL A 73 3.31 2.15 8.74
CA VAL A 73 2.55 1.03 8.16
C VAL A 73 1.79 0.28 9.26
N GLY A 74 2.44 -0.06 10.37
CA GLY A 74 1.80 -0.74 11.50
C GLY A 74 0.64 0.06 12.09
N ARG A 75 0.79 1.38 12.25
CA ARG A 75 -0.30 2.26 12.70
C ARG A 75 -1.47 2.30 11.73
N LEU A 76 -1.20 2.33 10.43
CA LEU A 76 -2.24 2.26 9.39
C LEU A 76 -3.01 0.94 9.46
N LEU A 77 -2.30 -0.19 9.59
CA LEU A 77 -2.94 -1.51 9.77
C LEU A 77 -3.90 -1.51 10.96
N THR A 78 -3.43 -1.04 12.11
CA THR A 78 -4.23 -0.94 13.33
C THR A 78 -5.43 0.00 13.17
N LYS A 79 -5.22 1.22 12.65
CA LYS A 79 -6.27 2.23 12.49
C LYS A 79 -7.36 1.79 11.51
N LEU A 80 -6.97 1.12 10.43
CA LEU A 80 -7.88 0.66 9.40
C LEU A 80 -8.46 -0.73 9.69
N ALA A 81 -8.07 -1.35 10.81
CA ALA A 81 -8.45 -2.69 11.22
C ALA A 81 -8.20 -3.74 10.11
N VAL A 82 -7.04 -3.65 9.47
CA VAL A 82 -6.59 -4.57 8.43
C VAL A 82 -5.34 -5.33 8.88
N ARG A 83 -5.19 -6.57 8.41
CA ARG A 83 -4.17 -7.49 8.88
C ARG A 83 -2.86 -7.41 8.12
N ASP A 84 -2.90 -6.95 6.88
CA ASP A 84 -1.75 -6.97 5.98
C ASP A 84 -1.74 -5.81 4.99
N ARG A 85 -0.60 -5.69 4.32
CA ARG A 85 -0.36 -4.64 3.34
C ARG A 85 -1.28 -4.74 2.12
N ALA A 86 -1.66 -5.94 1.68
CA ALA A 86 -2.56 -6.09 0.54
C ALA A 86 -3.94 -5.51 0.86
N GLN A 87 -4.42 -5.69 2.09
CA GLN A 87 -5.65 -5.07 2.55
C GLN A 87 -5.56 -3.53 2.63
N LEU A 88 -4.40 -2.93 2.93
CA LEU A 88 -4.23 -1.47 2.81
C LEU A 88 -4.42 -0.99 1.37
N VAL A 89 -3.86 -1.73 0.41
CA VAL A 89 -4.01 -1.44 -1.02
C VAL A 89 -5.49 -1.50 -1.41
N ILE A 90 -6.20 -2.55 -0.98
CA ILE A 90 -7.65 -2.70 -1.21
C ILE A 90 -8.43 -1.52 -0.62
N VAL A 91 -8.17 -1.15 0.63
CA VAL A 91 -8.83 0.02 1.27
C VAL A 91 -8.61 1.29 0.47
N ALA A 92 -7.40 1.54 -0.03
CA ALA A 92 -7.12 2.73 -0.84
C ALA A 92 -7.92 2.76 -2.16
N TYR A 93 -8.14 1.61 -2.79
CA TYR A 93 -8.97 1.51 -3.98
C TYR A 93 -10.47 1.63 -3.68
N GLU A 94 -10.97 0.90 -2.67
CA GLU A 94 -12.39 0.90 -2.29
C GLU A 94 -12.88 2.28 -1.82
N THR A 95 -11.98 3.06 -1.21
CA THR A 95 -12.27 4.41 -0.74
C THR A 95 -12.10 5.48 -1.81
N GLY A 96 -11.64 5.11 -3.01
CA GLY A 96 -11.33 6.04 -4.09
C GLY A 96 -10.10 6.92 -3.84
N LEU A 97 -9.32 6.65 -2.79
CA LEU A 97 -8.06 7.35 -2.50
C LEU A 97 -7.05 7.16 -3.63
N VAL A 98 -7.03 5.98 -4.25
CA VAL A 98 -6.28 5.69 -5.47
C VAL A 98 -7.21 5.14 -6.54
N GLN A 99 -7.11 5.67 -7.75
CA GLN A 99 -7.84 5.15 -8.91
C GLN A 99 -6.91 4.30 -9.78
N PRO A 100 -7.36 3.11 -10.24
CA PRO A 100 -6.60 2.30 -11.18
C PRO A 100 -6.38 3.08 -12.49
N GLY A 101 -5.12 3.25 -12.91
CA GLY A 101 -4.78 3.94 -14.17
C GLY A 101 -4.57 5.45 -14.06
N GLY A 102 -4.56 6.03 -12.86
CA GLY A 102 -4.16 7.44 -12.67
C GLY A 102 -2.69 7.70 -13.06
N PRO A 103 -2.34 8.93 -13.49
CA PRO A 103 -0.97 9.27 -13.87
C PRO A 103 -0.01 9.04 -12.68
N ARG A 104 1.15 8.46 -12.99
CA ARG A 104 2.19 8.07 -12.02
C ARG A 104 2.80 9.27 -11.32
#